data_AF-A0A158JXC9-F1
#
_entry.id   AF-A0A158JXC9-F1
#
_cell.length_a   1.000
_cell.length_b   1.000
_cell.length_c   1.000
_cell.angle_alpha   90.00
_cell.angle_beta   90.00
_cell.angle_gamma   90.00
#
_symmetry.space_group_name_H-M   'P 1'
#
loop_
_entity.id
_entity.type
_entity.pdbx_description
1 polymer ?
#
loop_
_entity_poly.entity_id
_entity_poly.type
_entity_poly.pdbx_seq_one_letter_code
_entity_poly.pdbx_strand_id
1 'polypeptide(L)'
;MSENKTPDAGPAGIQSSSGTAASSAGADSKAASSAASATGSQASAAERASTDQPASASNVEPVDKAAAQRADAREARASAASATAAQEAAARAVGSTSAKASLAANVESATEAEAALAAGEGDTIDMPATTASPRALPPEFSSTPDITAANPPPPIPPEAQAPPAYLRKTDSAWSVFGRVIAARTRQLFDRAGQRITQRTLRIGVSARIFHPEPGAKGLRGKTLQYLEESIAHWVMSRDVLVFMIPTVGHQGMLHPSNIRLRDYAKHLDGLLLQGGADVSPQSYEEAATRPEWPGDRVRDMYELELLHEFIESGKPVLGVCRGCQLINVAFGGTLYQDIATDVPTAGIHVNEQYDQHRHSIRFPDGSTLANMFPGRRDAIVNSIHHQAVRTIGRDLNIEAVSASDGIIEAVRYRRAPFVVGVQWHPEFHRAGGEELLDCTPLLDTFLRVARETRF
;
A
#
# COMPACT_ATOMS: atom_id res chain seq x y z
N MET A 1 73.97 -30.56 -13.22
CA MET A 1 73.70 -30.60 -14.68
C MET A 1 73.19 -29.22 -15.06
N SER A 2 74.06 -28.50 -15.80
CA SER A 2 73.97 -27.23 -16.56
C SER A 2 72.84 -26.22 -16.27
N GLU A 3 73.14 -25.04 -15.71
CA GLU A 3 73.59 -23.76 -16.35
C GLU A 3 72.39 -22.91 -16.81
N ASN A 4 71.96 -21.80 -16.21
CA ASN A 4 72.59 -20.54 -15.73
C ASN A 4 72.91 -19.53 -16.86
N LYS A 5 72.10 -18.46 -17.03
CA LYS A 5 72.56 -17.06 -17.21
C LYS A 5 71.44 -16.01 -17.45
N THR A 6 71.37 -15.06 -16.51
CA THR A 6 71.00 -13.64 -16.59
C THR A 6 72.13 -12.81 -17.30
N PRO A 7 72.19 -11.44 -17.35
CA PRO A 7 71.24 -10.33 -17.13
C PRO A 7 71.46 -9.07 -18.06
N ASP A 8 70.71 -7.98 -17.76
CA ASP A 8 71.12 -6.55 -17.63
C ASP A 8 71.24 -5.52 -18.79
N ALA A 9 70.90 -4.28 -18.37
CA ALA A 9 71.45 -2.95 -18.73
C ALA A 9 71.04 -2.20 -20.02
N GLY A 10 70.24 -1.13 -19.82
CA GLY A 10 70.74 0.27 -19.92
C GLY A 10 70.85 0.98 -21.30
N PRO A 11 70.90 2.33 -21.32
CA PRO A 11 70.28 3.19 -22.36
C PRO A 11 71.28 4.02 -23.21
N ALA A 12 70.80 4.64 -24.32
CA ALA A 12 71.22 5.94 -24.89
C ALA A 12 70.94 6.04 -26.41
N GLY A 13 70.64 7.25 -26.93
CA GLY A 13 70.85 7.57 -28.36
C GLY A 13 69.93 8.62 -28.96
N ILE A 14 70.46 9.83 -29.18
CA ILE A 14 69.87 11.01 -29.85
C ILE A 14 70.36 11.06 -31.31
N GLN A 15 69.66 11.84 -32.16
CA GLN A 15 70.07 12.42 -33.48
C GLN A 15 69.57 11.65 -34.72
N SER A 16 68.69 12.16 -35.61
CA SER A 16 68.58 13.39 -36.43
C SER A 16 69.14 13.23 -37.85
N SER A 17 68.27 13.46 -38.86
CA SER A 17 68.51 13.89 -40.27
C SER A 17 67.43 13.26 -41.17
N SER A 18 66.92 13.78 -42.28
CA SER A 18 66.91 15.06 -43.00
C SER A 18 66.25 14.75 -44.36
N GLY A 19 65.51 15.67 -44.98
CA GLY A 19 65.18 15.60 -46.42
C GLY A 19 63.98 16.48 -46.84
N THR A 20 64.21 17.70 -47.35
CA THR A 20 64.05 18.16 -48.77
C THR A 20 62.64 18.01 -49.38
N ALA A 21 61.99 18.99 -50.03
CA ALA A 21 62.43 20.18 -50.76
C ALA A 21 61.28 21.19 -51.10
N ALA A 22 61.70 22.38 -51.58
CA ALA A 22 61.06 23.33 -52.55
C ALA A 22 59.83 24.17 -52.11
N SER A 23 59.92 25.49 -51.87
CA SER A 23 59.99 26.68 -52.80
C SER A 23 58.67 26.94 -53.55
N SER A 24 58.09 28.15 -53.71
CA SER A 24 58.59 29.53 -53.74
C SER A 24 57.39 30.52 -53.63
N ALA A 25 57.55 31.67 -52.95
CA ALA A 25 57.61 33.05 -53.50
C ALA A 25 56.29 33.87 -53.44
N GLY A 26 56.42 35.11 -52.94
CA GLY A 26 55.39 36.15 -52.99
C GLY A 26 55.52 37.18 -51.87
N ALA A 27 56.44 38.15 -52.03
CA ALA A 27 56.60 39.31 -51.18
C ALA A 27 55.49 40.35 -51.43
N ASP A 28 55.04 41.08 -50.42
CA ASP A 28 55.22 42.55 -50.40
C ASP A 28 54.81 43.22 -49.08
N SER A 29 55.31 44.42 -48.93
CA SER A 29 55.59 45.15 -47.69
C SER A 29 54.59 46.26 -47.33
N LYS A 30 54.71 46.73 -46.07
CA LYS A 30 54.51 48.10 -45.52
C LYS A 30 53.22 48.47 -44.76
N ALA A 31 53.51 48.89 -43.51
CA ALA A 31 53.16 50.16 -42.85
C ALA A 31 51.87 50.30 -42.02
N ALA A 32 52.07 50.27 -40.70
CA ALA A 32 51.81 51.33 -39.71
C ALA A 32 50.44 52.06 -39.60
N SER A 33 49.99 52.09 -38.33
CA SER A 33 49.41 53.22 -37.58
C SER A 33 47.88 53.39 -37.45
N SER A 34 47.49 53.40 -36.16
CA SER A 34 46.56 54.30 -35.47
C SER A 34 45.06 54.37 -35.82
N ALA A 35 44.28 54.09 -34.76
CA ALA A 35 43.17 54.88 -34.22
C ALA A 35 41.76 54.85 -34.86
N ALA A 36 40.83 54.49 -33.97
CA ALA A 36 39.47 55.02 -33.76
C ALA A 36 38.29 54.59 -34.67
N SER A 37 37.29 54.01 -33.97
CA SER A 37 35.83 54.01 -34.18
C SER A 37 35.26 53.48 -35.50
N ALA A 38 34.51 52.38 -35.44
CA ALA A 38 33.07 52.37 -35.16
C ALA A 38 32.42 51.04 -35.61
N THR A 39 31.51 50.54 -34.75
CA THR A 39 30.33 49.70 -35.04
C THR A 39 30.50 48.31 -35.67
N GLY A 40 30.07 47.30 -34.89
CA GLY A 40 29.32 46.15 -35.43
C GLY A 40 29.71 44.78 -34.89
N SER A 41 28.76 44.15 -34.20
CA SER A 41 28.53 42.69 -34.14
C SER A 41 29.30 41.82 -33.12
N GLN A 42 28.52 41.41 -32.11
CA GLN A 42 28.52 40.11 -31.40
C GLN A 42 29.70 39.78 -30.45
N ALA A 43 29.45 39.96 -29.15
CA ALA A 43 30.20 39.32 -28.07
C ALA A 43 29.35 38.22 -27.42
N SER A 44 29.96 37.05 -27.26
CA SER A 44 29.45 35.84 -26.63
C SER A 44 29.39 35.98 -25.10
N ALA A 45 28.47 35.21 -24.51
CA ALA A 45 28.16 35.18 -23.09
C ALA A 45 29.23 34.43 -22.28
N ALA A 46 30.12 35.17 -21.63
CA ALA A 46 30.80 34.81 -20.38
C ALA A 46 31.58 36.02 -19.88
N GLU A 47 30.93 36.87 -19.09
CA GLU A 47 31.49 37.82 -18.10
C GLU A 47 30.56 39.02 -17.94
N ARG A 48 29.89 39.11 -16.78
CA ARG A 48 29.80 40.36 -16.01
C ARG A 48 29.24 40.08 -14.62
N ALA A 49 30.08 40.40 -13.66
CA ALA A 49 29.79 40.47 -12.25
C ALA A 49 28.97 41.72 -11.91
N SER A 50 28.25 41.61 -10.79
CA SER A 50 28.16 42.60 -9.71
C SER A 50 27.98 44.07 -10.08
N THR A 51 26.74 44.56 -9.90
CA THR A 51 26.43 45.82 -9.21
C THR A 51 24.95 45.81 -8.88
N ASP A 52 24.59 45.88 -7.60
CA ASP A 52 23.43 46.66 -7.15
C ASP A 52 23.54 46.89 -5.62
N GLN A 53 23.74 48.15 -5.25
CA GLN A 53 23.49 48.67 -3.90
C GLN A 53 22.14 49.42 -3.88
N PRO A 54 21.47 49.52 -2.72
CA PRO A 54 20.05 49.82 -2.63
C PRO A 54 19.77 51.32 -2.43
N ALA A 55 18.69 51.81 -3.03
CA ALA A 55 18.07 53.08 -2.65
C ALA A 55 16.55 52.92 -2.59
N SER A 56 16.04 52.64 -1.39
CA SER A 56 14.75 53.09 -0.82
C SER A 56 14.35 52.16 0.34
N ALA A 57 14.85 52.48 1.53
CA ALA A 57 14.42 51.85 2.77
C ALA A 57 13.12 52.50 3.26
N SER A 58 12.03 51.73 3.22
CA SER A 58 10.95 51.85 4.19
C SER A 58 11.37 51.03 5.40
N ASN A 59 11.67 51.67 6.53
CA ASN A 59 12.06 51.02 7.77
C ASN A 59 10.94 50.09 8.27
N VAL A 60 11.12 48.79 8.08
CA VAL A 60 10.48 47.75 8.89
C VAL A 60 11.61 46.99 9.55
N GLU A 61 11.69 47.09 10.87
CA GLU A 61 12.60 46.34 11.73
C GLU A 61 12.59 44.85 11.34
N PRO A 62 13.76 44.20 11.16
CA PRO A 62 13.81 42.78 10.88
C PRO A 62 13.34 42.02 12.12
N VAL A 63 12.07 41.59 12.10
CA VAL A 63 11.52 40.65 13.07
C VAL A 63 12.42 39.42 13.09
N ASP A 64 13.01 39.12 14.25
CA ASP A 64 13.73 37.87 14.51
C ASP A 64 12.79 36.71 14.17
N LYS A 65 12.99 36.12 12.98
CA LYS A 65 12.13 35.05 12.45
C LYS A 65 12.06 33.86 13.41
N ALA A 66 13.12 33.63 14.19
CA ALA A 66 13.13 32.58 15.20
C ALA A 66 12.28 32.93 16.42
N ALA A 67 12.13 34.22 16.77
CA ALA A 67 11.21 34.66 17.82
C ALA A 67 9.74 34.59 17.37
N ALA A 68 9.45 34.98 16.12
CA ALA A 68 8.13 34.85 15.53
C ALA A 68 7.67 33.38 15.47
N GLN A 69 8.52 32.49 14.99
CA GLN A 69 8.23 31.05 14.95
C GLN A 69 8.01 30.44 16.35
N ARG A 70 8.73 30.94 17.37
CA ARG A 70 8.51 30.52 18.77
C ARG A 70 7.19 31.03 19.34
N ALA A 71 6.77 32.23 18.95
CA ALA A 71 5.47 32.78 19.34
C ALA A 71 4.31 32.01 18.69
N ASP A 72 4.41 31.77 17.38
CA ASP A 72 3.42 30.99 16.62
C ASP A 72 3.30 29.56 17.16
N ALA A 73 4.42 28.92 17.48
CA ALA A 73 4.43 27.58 18.08
C ALA A 73 3.80 27.56 19.49
N ARG A 74 3.93 28.64 20.25
CA ARG A 74 3.33 28.76 21.59
C ARG A 74 1.82 28.97 21.50
N GLU A 75 1.37 29.77 20.55
CA GLU A 75 -0.06 30.01 20.29
C GLU A 75 -0.75 28.74 19.76
N ALA A 76 -0.09 28.01 18.85
CA ALA A 76 -0.59 26.72 18.36
C ALA A 76 -0.73 25.69 19.49
N ARG A 77 0.22 25.63 20.44
CA ARG A 77 0.14 24.76 21.64
C ARG A 77 -1.03 25.15 22.56
N ALA A 78 -1.25 26.44 22.78
CA ALA A 78 -2.36 26.92 23.60
C ALA A 78 -3.72 26.59 22.97
N SER A 79 -3.83 26.75 21.64
CA SER A 79 -5.03 26.40 20.87
C SER A 79 -5.32 24.89 20.91
N ALA A 80 -4.30 24.06 20.72
CA ALA A 80 -4.43 22.60 20.81
C ALA A 80 -4.87 22.14 22.21
N ALA A 81 -4.27 22.69 23.28
CA ALA A 81 -4.65 22.36 24.64
C ALA A 81 -6.11 22.75 24.97
N SER A 82 -6.58 23.91 24.46
CA SER A 82 -7.97 24.33 24.62
C SER A 82 -8.93 23.44 23.83
N ALA A 83 -8.55 22.98 22.64
CA ALA A 83 -9.35 22.08 21.82
C ALA A 83 -9.49 20.69 22.48
N THR A 84 -8.41 20.16 23.04
CA THR A 84 -8.42 18.90 23.80
C THR A 84 -9.32 19.01 25.03
N ALA A 85 -9.20 20.09 25.81
CA ALA A 85 -10.07 20.30 26.98
C ALA A 85 -11.56 20.41 26.61
N ALA A 86 -11.88 21.04 25.48
CA ALA A 86 -13.26 21.12 24.97
C ALA A 86 -13.80 19.75 24.52
N GLN A 87 -12.94 18.91 23.91
CA GLN A 87 -13.30 17.55 23.51
C GLN A 87 -13.53 16.63 24.72
N GLU A 88 -12.69 16.72 25.75
CA GLU A 88 -12.86 15.96 26.99
C GLU A 88 -14.16 16.34 27.73
N ALA A 89 -14.52 17.63 27.74
CA ALA A 89 -15.79 18.10 28.29
C ALA A 89 -17.00 17.59 27.49
N ALA A 90 -16.91 17.58 26.16
CA ALA A 90 -17.96 17.05 25.29
C ALA A 90 -18.14 15.53 25.44
N ALA A 91 -17.05 14.78 25.56
CA ALA A 91 -17.08 13.33 25.77
C ALA A 91 -17.73 12.95 27.10
N ARG A 92 -17.49 13.73 28.17
CA ARG A 92 -18.15 13.53 29.48
C ARG A 92 -19.65 13.81 29.45
N ALA A 93 -20.10 14.76 28.62
CA ALA A 93 -21.53 15.08 28.49
C ALA A 93 -22.33 13.98 27.76
N VAL A 94 -21.76 13.37 26.72
CA VAL A 94 -22.42 12.36 25.87
C VAL A 94 -22.53 10.98 26.55
N GLY A 95 -21.57 10.63 27.43
CA GLY A 95 -21.56 9.34 28.12
C GLY A 95 -22.71 9.11 29.10
N SER A 96 -23.35 10.18 29.61
CA SER A 96 -24.42 10.04 30.62
C SER A 96 -25.83 9.89 30.04
N THR A 97 -26.07 10.40 28.83
CA THR A 97 -27.40 10.48 28.20
C THR A 97 -27.64 9.38 27.16
N SER A 98 -26.60 8.90 26.48
CA SER A 98 -26.71 7.91 25.40
C SER A 98 -27.08 6.49 25.91
N ALA A 99 -26.56 6.11 27.08
CA ALA A 99 -26.73 4.74 27.61
C ALA A 99 -28.16 4.40 28.06
N LYS A 100 -28.99 5.40 28.40
CA LYS A 100 -30.39 5.16 28.81
C LYS A 100 -31.38 5.19 27.66
N ALA A 101 -31.09 5.91 26.57
CA ALA A 101 -31.99 6.03 25.42
C ALA A 101 -31.88 4.84 24.45
N SER A 102 -30.67 4.29 24.25
CA SER A 102 -30.45 3.17 23.33
C SER A 102 -31.03 1.84 23.82
N LEU A 103 -31.14 1.65 25.14
CA LEU A 103 -31.69 0.42 25.72
C LEU A 103 -33.23 0.36 25.60
N ALA A 104 -33.92 1.50 25.62
CA ALA A 104 -35.38 1.56 25.50
C ALA A 104 -35.84 1.36 24.04
N ALA A 105 -35.15 1.97 23.08
CA ALA A 105 -35.51 1.89 21.66
C ALA A 105 -35.31 0.48 21.05
N ASN A 106 -34.31 -0.27 21.54
CA ASN A 106 -34.02 -1.62 21.04
C ASN A 106 -35.01 -2.69 21.54
N VAL A 107 -35.78 -2.40 22.60
CA VAL A 107 -36.80 -3.32 23.13
C VAL A 107 -38.13 -3.16 22.39
N GLU A 108 -38.47 -1.95 21.95
CA GLU A 108 -39.69 -1.66 21.17
C GLU A 108 -39.61 -2.18 19.72
N SER A 109 -38.45 -2.06 19.07
CA SER A 109 -38.26 -2.54 17.70
C SER A 109 -38.25 -4.07 17.58
N ALA A 110 -37.93 -4.78 18.66
CA ALA A 110 -37.93 -6.25 18.68
C ALA A 110 -39.35 -6.83 18.75
N THR A 111 -40.30 -6.12 19.37
CA THR A 111 -41.70 -6.55 19.51
C THR A 111 -42.55 -6.32 18.26
N GLU A 112 -42.19 -5.36 17.40
CA GLU A 112 -42.93 -5.10 16.15
C GLU A 112 -42.54 -6.06 15.01
N ALA A 113 -41.32 -6.60 15.03
CA ALA A 113 -40.83 -7.52 14.00
C ALA A 113 -41.40 -8.95 14.12
N GLU A 114 -41.81 -9.38 15.32
CA GLU A 114 -42.47 -10.68 15.52
C GLU A 114 -43.95 -10.69 15.09
N ALA A 115 -44.62 -9.54 15.03
CA ALA A 115 -46.04 -9.44 14.68
C ALA A 115 -46.30 -9.46 13.15
N ALA A 116 -45.32 -9.10 12.32
CA ALA A 116 -45.49 -8.98 10.87
C ALA A 116 -45.28 -10.28 10.07
N LEU A 117 -44.79 -11.35 10.71
CA LEU A 117 -44.47 -12.63 10.04
C LEU A 117 -45.62 -13.67 10.09
N ALA A 118 -46.79 -13.30 10.63
CA ALA A 118 -47.93 -14.21 10.82
C ALA A 118 -49.10 -14.02 9.81
N ALA A 119 -48.96 -13.19 8.76
CA ALA A 119 -50.04 -12.99 7.80
C ALA A 119 -49.52 -12.82 6.35
N GLY A 120 -49.84 -13.78 5.47
CA GLY A 120 -49.64 -13.63 4.03
C GLY A 120 -49.65 -14.98 3.28
N GLU A 121 -50.84 -15.44 2.89
CA GLU A 121 -51.05 -16.55 1.94
C GLU A 121 -50.99 -16.06 0.47
N GLY A 122 -50.39 -16.88 -0.39
CA GLY A 122 -50.82 -17.27 -1.74
C GLY A 122 -50.89 -16.24 -2.87
N ASP A 123 -50.07 -16.42 -3.92
CA ASP A 123 -50.62 -16.49 -5.29
C ASP A 123 -49.66 -17.11 -6.33
N THR A 124 -50.24 -17.67 -7.40
CA THR A 124 -49.60 -18.46 -8.46
C THR A 124 -49.33 -17.70 -9.78
N ILE A 125 -48.13 -17.95 -10.34
CA ILE A 125 -47.72 -18.10 -11.77
C ILE A 125 -48.09 -17.01 -12.80
N ASP A 126 -47.09 -16.42 -13.50
CA ASP A 126 -46.78 -16.69 -14.94
C ASP A 126 -45.51 -15.94 -15.45
N MET A 127 -44.80 -16.51 -16.43
CA MET A 127 -43.60 -15.91 -17.06
C MET A 127 -43.69 -15.93 -18.60
N PRO A 128 -43.33 -14.84 -19.31
CA PRO A 128 -43.22 -14.85 -20.76
C PRO A 128 -41.81 -15.16 -21.27
N ALA A 129 -41.78 -15.64 -22.52
CA ALA A 129 -40.65 -16.22 -23.22
C ALA A 129 -39.87 -15.23 -24.12
N THR A 130 -38.81 -15.78 -24.75
CA THR A 130 -37.97 -15.33 -25.90
C THR A 130 -36.63 -14.68 -25.51
N THR A 131 -35.46 -14.91 -26.15
CA THR A 131 -34.99 -15.75 -27.29
C THR A 131 -33.46 -15.66 -27.34
N ALA A 132 -32.73 -16.77 -27.51
CA ALA A 132 -31.38 -16.78 -28.10
C ALA A 132 -31.04 -18.18 -28.65
N SER A 133 -30.53 -18.23 -29.90
CA SER A 133 -30.29 -19.45 -30.69
C SER A 133 -29.14 -20.33 -30.18
N PRO A 134 -29.24 -21.68 -30.27
CA PRO A 134 -28.23 -22.61 -29.76
C PRO A 134 -27.13 -22.96 -30.77
N ARG A 135 -25.93 -23.20 -30.24
CA ARG A 135 -24.76 -23.79 -30.92
C ARG A 135 -25.00 -25.32 -31.06
N ALA A 136 -24.70 -25.90 -32.22
CA ALA A 136 -25.05 -27.30 -32.57
C ALA A 136 -24.37 -28.35 -31.66
N LEU A 137 -25.12 -29.41 -31.31
CA LEU A 137 -24.68 -30.56 -30.50
C LEU A 137 -24.02 -31.67 -31.37
N PRO A 138 -23.13 -32.52 -30.80
CA PRO A 138 -22.50 -33.65 -31.49
C PRO A 138 -23.48 -34.75 -31.94
N PRO A 139 -23.13 -35.57 -32.96
CA PRO A 139 -24.05 -36.48 -33.67
C PRO A 139 -24.61 -37.67 -32.86
N GLU A 140 -24.18 -37.90 -31.62
CA GLU A 140 -24.78 -38.91 -30.73
C GLU A 140 -26.11 -38.47 -30.10
N PHE A 141 -26.50 -37.20 -30.26
CA PHE A 141 -27.78 -36.65 -29.77
C PHE A 141 -28.80 -36.37 -30.88
N SER A 142 -28.54 -36.79 -32.12
CA SER A 142 -29.44 -36.53 -33.27
C SER A 142 -30.35 -37.71 -33.64
N SER A 143 -30.33 -38.83 -32.92
CA SER A 143 -31.32 -39.89 -33.07
C SER A 143 -32.49 -39.66 -32.11
N THR A 144 -33.72 -39.67 -32.66
CA THR A 144 -34.94 -39.71 -31.85
C THR A 144 -34.96 -41.01 -31.05
N PRO A 145 -35.12 -40.98 -29.72
CA PRO A 145 -35.29 -42.20 -28.94
C PRO A 145 -36.55 -42.93 -29.40
N ASP A 146 -36.43 -44.23 -29.63
CA ASP A 146 -37.57 -45.08 -29.99
C ASP A 146 -38.51 -45.22 -28.79
N ILE A 147 -39.57 -44.41 -28.81
CA ILE A 147 -40.59 -44.33 -27.75
C ILE A 147 -41.57 -45.50 -27.80
N THR A 148 -41.44 -46.42 -28.77
CA THR A 148 -42.30 -47.59 -28.92
C THR A 148 -41.67 -48.89 -28.42
N ALA A 149 -40.37 -48.86 -28.08
CA ALA A 149 -39.68 -49.99 -27.47
C ALA A 149 -40.13 -50.18 -26.01
N ALA A 150 -40.96 -51.20 -25.77
CA ALA A 150 -41.23 -51.69 -24.43
C ALA A 150 -39.98 -52.42 -23.91
N ASN A 151 -39.11 -51.69 -23.21
CA ASN A 151 -38.01 -52.25 -22.43
C ASN A 151 -38.49 -52.42 -20.98
N PRO A 152 -39.09 -53.57 -20.60
CA PRO A 152 -39.41 -53.81 -19.20
C PRO A 152 -38.11 -53.86 -18.39
N PRO A 153 -38.06 -53.26 -17.19
CA PRO A 153 -36.91 -53.37 -16.33
C PRO A 153 -36.65 -54.84 -15.98
N PRO A 154 -35.37 -55.26 -15.84
CA PRO A 154 -35.06 -56.62 -15.42
C PRO A 154 -35.71 -56.91 -14.04
N PRO A 155 -36.14 -58.16 -13.79
CA PRO A 155 -36.75 -58.53 -12.53
C PRO A 155 -35.79 -58.25 -11.37
N ILE A 156 -36.30 -57.55 -10.36
CA ILE A 156 -35.58 -57.18 -9.15
C ILE A 156 -35.23 -58.46 -8.38
N PRO A 157 -33.95 -58.73 -8.05
CA PRO A 157 -33.57 -59.87 -7.21
C PRO A 157 -34.26 -59.79 -5.83
N PRO A 158 -34.59 -60.93 -5.19
CA PRO A 158 -35.33 -60.95 -3.91
C PRO A 158 -34.64 -60.27 -2.71
N GLU A 159 -33.44 -59.69 -2.87
CA GLU A 159 -32.71 -58.96 -1.82
C GLU A 159 -32.97 -57.43 -1.78
N ALA A 160 -33.82 -56.89 -2.67
CA ALA A 160 -34.14 -55.46 -2.69
C ALA A 160 -35.21 -55.02 -1.66
N GLN A 161 -35.18 -55.57 -0.45
CA GLN A 161 -35.97 -55.09 0.70
C GLN A 161 -35.08 -54.48 1.80
N ALA A 162 -33.86 -54.08 1.45
CA ALA A 162 -33.04 -53.28 2.36
C ALA A 162 -33.49 -51.80 2.30
N PRO A 163 -33.82 -51.15 3.43
CA PRO A 163 -34.10 -49.73 3.44
C PRO A 163 -32.86 -48.96 2.93
N PRO A 164 -33.05 -47.81 2.25
CA PRO A 164 -31.94 -47.04 1.71
C PRO A 164 -30.96 -46.65 2.83
N ALA A 165 -29.67 -46.57 2.53
CA ALA A 165 -28.56 -46.51 3.50
C ALA A 165 -28.62 -45.35 4.54
N TYR A 166 -29.48 -44.35 4.34
CA TYR A 166 -29.72 -43.25 5.28
C TYR A 166 -30.83 -43.53 6.32
N LEU A 167 -31.61 -44.59 6.15
CA LEU A 167 -32.67 -45.04 7.07
C LEU A 167 -32.10 -46.10 8.02
N ARG A 168 -31.96 -45.75 9.30
CA ARG A 168 -31.58 -46.70 10.34
C ARG A 168 -32.81 -47.49 10.77
N LYS A 169 -32.64 -48.77 11.16
CA LYS A 169 -33.76 -49.66 11.57
C LYS A 169 -34.60 -49.14 12.75
N THR A 170 -34.14 -48.12 13.47
CA THR A 170 -34.82 -47.49 14.62
C THR A 170 -35.42 -46.12 14.32
N ASP A 171 -35.38 -45.65 13.06
CA ASP A 171 -35.87 -44.32 12.71
C ASP A 171 -37.39 -44.29 12.64
N SER A 172 -38.02 -43.45 13.46
CA SER A 172 -39.42 -43.08 13.30
C SER A 172 -39.59 -42.06 12.18
N ALA A 173 -40.75 -42.02 11.53
CA ALA A 173 -41.07 -41.01 10.51
C ALA A 173 -40.83 -39.57 11.01
N TRP A 174 -41.11 -39.34 12.30
CA TRP A 174 -40.84 -38.09 13.00
C TRP A 174 -39.36 -37.75 13.14
N SER A 175 -38.50 -38.75 13.37
CA SER A 175 -37.04 -38.55 13.47
C SER A 175 -36.40 -38.20 12.12
N VAL A 176 -36.88 -38.80 11.03
CA VAL A 176 -36.42 -38.50 9.66
C VAL A 176 -36.88 -37.10 9.26
N PHE A 177 -38.16 -36.78 9.53
CA PHE A 177 -38.71 -35.45 9.28
C PHE A 177 -37.96 -34.36 10.06
N GLY A 178 -37.68 -34.59 11.35
CA GLY A 178 -36.89 -33.69 12.18
C GLY A 178 -35.49 -33.45 11.65
N ARG A 179 -34.80 -34.49 11.14
CA ARG A 179 -33.47 -34.34 10.51
C ARG A 179 -33.52 -33.57 9.20
N VAL A 180 -34.56 -33.75 8.40
CA VAL A 180 -34.74 -32.99 7.14
C VAL A 180 -35.03 -31.52 7.42
N ILE A 181 -35.89 -31.23 8.41
CA ILE A 181 -36.17 -29.86 8.86
C ILE A 181 -34.90 -29.23 9.44
N ALA A 182 -34.15 -29.94 10.28
CA ALA A 182 -32.88 -29.48 10.85
C ALA A 182 -31.80 -29.23 9.78
N ALA A 183 -31.73 -30.09 8.76
CA ALA A 183 -30.81 -29.90 7.64
C ALA A 183 -31.21 -28.70 6.76
N ARG A 184 -32.51 -28.52 6.49
CA ARG A 184 -33.02 -27.37 5.73
C ARG A 184 -32.87 -26.06 6.48
N THR A 185 -33.15 -26.03 7.78
CA THR A 185 -32.91 -24.86 8.63
C THR A 185 -31.44 -24.54 8.69
N ARG A 186 -30.55 -25.51 8.94
CA ARG A 186 -29.09 -25.31 8.86
C ARG A 186 -28.66 -24.78 7.49
N GLN A 187 -29.16 -25.33 6.38
CA GLN A 187 -28.86 -24.85 5.03
C GLN A 187 -29.38 -23.41 4.76
N LEU A 188 -30.51 -23.03 5.35
CA LEU A 188 -31.05 -21.67 5.27
C LEU A 188 -30.24 -20.69 6.14
N PHE A 189 -29.85 -21.09 7.35
CA PHE A 189 -28.95 -20.31 8.21
C PHE A 189 -27.55 -20.18 7.58
N ASP A 190 -27.03 -21.24 6.96
CA ASP A 190 -25.77 -21.21 6.21
C ASP A 190 -25.88 -20.29 4.99
N ARG A 191 -27.01 -20.29 4.27
CA ARG A 191 -27.24 -19.35 3.15
C ARG A 191 -27.42 -17.89 3.61
N ALA A 192 -28.10 -17.66 4.74
CA ALA A 192 -28.29 -16.32 5.30
C ALA A 192 -26.96 -15.77 5.88
N GLY A 193 -26.22 -16.62 6.61
CA GLY A 193 -24.86 -16.35 7.05
C GLY A 193 -23.92 -16.10 5.88
N GLN A 194 -24.04 -16.90 4.80
CA GLN A 194 -23.28 -16.66 3.58
C GLN A 194 -23.60 -15.31 2.94
N ARG A 195 -24.86 -14.90 2.84
CA ARG A 195 -25.23 -13.56 2.32
C ARG A 195 -24.68 -12.40 3.14
N ILE A 196 -24.58 -12.55 4.46
CA ILE A 196 -23.95 -11.55 5.35
C ILE A 196 -22.42 -11.54 5.15
N THR A 197 -21.80 -12.70 4.93
CA THR A 197 -20.35 -12.81 4.61
C THR A 197 -19.97 -12.47 3.17
N GLN A 198 -20.94 -12.35 2.26
CA GLN A 198 -20.78 -12.14 0.81
C GLN A 198 -20.81 -10.68 0.36
N ARG A 199 -21.09 -9.72 1.25
CA ARG A 199 -20.98 -8.31 0.86
C ARG A 199 -19.51 -7.98 0.57
N THR A 200 -19.23 -7.58 -0.66
CA THR A 200 -17.91 -7.15 -1.13
C THR A 200 -17.27 -6.18 -0.13
N LEU A 201 -16.03 -6.45 0.24
CA LEU A 201 -15.27 -5.58 1.15
C LEU A 201 -14.86 -4.31 0.42
N ARG A 202 -14.81 -3.19 1.12
CA ARG A 202 -14.36 -1.90 0.61
C ARG A 202 -13.01 -1.57 1.22
N ILE A 203 -11.93 -1.78 0.49
CA ILE A 203 -10.58 -1.54 0.99
C ILE A 203 -10.11 -0.17 0.50
N GLY A 204 -9.71 0.67 1.43
CA GLY A 204 -9.07 1.94 1.13
C GLY A 204 -7.59 1.75 0.84
N VAL A 205 -7.08 2.37 -0.22
CA VAL A 205 -5.64 2.47 -0.48
C VAL A 205 -5.25 3.94 -0.46
N SER A 206 -4.29 4.33 0.37
CA SER A 206 -3.84 5.72 0.46
C SER A 206 -3.23 6.19 -0.86
N ALA A 207 -3.60 7.37 -1.37
CA ALA A 207 -3.00 7.90 -2.59
C ALA A 207 -1.52 8.26 -2.44
N ARG A 208 -0.75 8.05 -3.51
CA ARG A 208 0.58 8.63 -3.70
C ARG A 208 0.43 10.04 -4.25
N ILE A 209 1.38 10.91 -3.94
CA ILE A 209 1.43 12.29 -4.44
C ILE A 209 2.58 12.41 -5.43
N PHE A 210 2.29 12.90 -6.63
CA PHE A 210 3.28 13.42 -7.55
C PHE A 210 3.31 14.93 -7.38
N HIS A 211 4.45 15.47 -6.94
CA HIS A 211 4.65 16.92 -6.79
C HIS A 211 5.06 17.54 -8.13
N PRO A 212 4.57 18.75 -8.46
CA PRO A 212 4.82 19.36 -9.75
C PRO A 212 6.31 19.69 -9.93
N GLU A 213 6.83 19.38 -11.11
CA GLU A 213 8.19 19.73 -11.50
C GLU A 213 8.28 21.23 -11.87
N PRO A 214 9.24 21.97 -11.30
CA PRO A 214 9.41 23.40 -11.61
C PRO A 214 9.57 23.63 -13.12
N GLY A 215 8.72 24.49 -13.68
CA GLY A 215 8.75 24.85 -15.11
C GLY A 215 8.12 23.84 -16.07
N ALA A 216 7.66 22.68 -15.59
CA ALA A 216 6.98 21.70 -16.43
C ALA A 216 5.56 22.16 -16.80
N LYS A 217 5.12 21.80 -18.00
CA LYS A 217 3.73 22.02 -18.48
C LYS A 217 2.94 20.72 -18.45
N GLY A 218 1.62 20.81 -18.54
CA GLY A 218 0.73 19.64 -18.58
C GLY A 218 0.63 18.95 -17.21
N LEU A 219 0.60 17.61 -17.21
CA LEU A 219 0.46 16.81 -15.99
C LEU A 219 1.66 16.96 -15.03
N ARG A 220 2.87 17.07 -15.57
CA ARG A 220 4.11 17.21 -14.78
C ARG A 220 4.20 18.55 -14.04
N GLY A 221 3.42 19.55 -14.46
CA GLY A 221 3.32 20.84 -13.77
C GLY A 221 2.19 20.91 -12.74
N LYS A 222 1.53 19.80 -12.43
CA LYS A 222 0.41 19.73 -11.48
C LYS A 222 0.72 18.75 -10.35
N THR A 223 0.12 18.98 -9.19
CA THR A 223 0.05 17.96 -8.15
C THR A 223 -0.93 16.88 -8.59
N LEU A 224 -0.45 15.64 -8.76
CA LEU A 224 -1.29 14.50 -9.10
C LEU A 224 -1.40 13.58 -7.90
N GLN A 225 -2.56 12.94 -7.76
CA GLN A 225 -2.76 11.86 -6.82
C GLN A 225 -3.00 10.60 -7.61
N TYR A 226 -2.29 9.54 -7.27
CA TYR A 226 -2.31 8.31 -8.05
C TYR A 226 -2.24 7.06 -7.18
N LEU A 227 -2.71 5.96 -7.75
CA LEU A 227 -2.67 4.62 -7.18
C LEU A 227 -1.83 3.75 -8.12
N GLU A 228 -0.91 2.97 -7.57
CA GLU A 228 -0.15 2.02 -8.37
C GLU A 228 -1.05 0.85 -8.82
N GLU A 229 -0.89 0.42 -10.07
CA GLU A 229 -1.69 -0.68 -10.64
C GLU A 229 -1.43 -2.01 -9.92
N SER A 230 -0.17 -2.32 -9.62
CA SER A 230 0.25 -3.59 -9.01
C SER A 230 -0.43 -3.83 -7.65
N ILE A 231 -0.41 -2.85 -6.76
CA ILE A 231 -1.02 -2.94 -5.43
C ILE A 231 -2.55 -3.03 -5.53
N ALA A 232 -3.16 -2.28 -6.46
CA ALA A 232 -4.60 -2.35 -6.70
C ALA A 232 -5.01 -3.74 -7.19
N HIS A 233 -4.32 -4.27 -8.20
CA HIS A 233 -4.56 -5.60 -8.75
C HIS A 233 -4.29 -6.71 -7.74
N TRP A 234 -3.27 -6.57 -6.90
CA TRP A 234 -2.97 -7.52 -5.84
C TRP A 234 -4.13 -7.64 -4.85
N VAL A 235 -4.66 -6.52 -4.38
CA VAL A 235 -5.82 -6.51 -3.47
C VAL A 235 -7.09 -7.00 -4.19
N MET A 236 -7.32 -6.55 -5.42
CA MET A 236 -8.44 -6.96 -6.28
C MET A 236 -8.36 -8.40 -6.79
N SER A 237 -7.26 -9.11 -6.53
CA SER A 237 -7.18 -10.55 -6.80
C SER A 237 -8.20 -11.35 -5.98
N ARG A 238 -8.79 -10.72 -4.96
CA ARG A 238 -9.91 -11.21 -4.14
C ARG A 238 -11.18 -10.41 -4.39
N ASP A 239 -12.32 -10.93 -3.96
CA ASP A 239 -13.63 -10.30 -4.13
C ASP A 239 -13.80 -9.04 -3.25
N VAL A 240 -13.08 -7.97 -3.61
CA VAL A 240 -13.02 -6.69 -2.89
C VAL A 240 -13.11 -5.52 -3.86
N LEU A 241 -13.69 -4.41 -3.40
CA LEU A 241 -13.68 -3.12 -4.08
C LEU A 241 -12.57 -2.26 -3.49
N VAL A 242 -11.64 -1.84 -4.34
CA VAL A 242 -10.55 -0.92 -3.95
C VAL A 242 -10.99 0.51 -4.19
N PHE A 243 -10.78 1.36 -3.17
CA PHE A 243 -11.02 2.79 -3.23
C PHE A 243 -9.70 3.52 -2.98
N MET A 244 -9.27 4.34 -3.94
CA MET A 244 -8.19 5.30 -3.67
C MET A 244 -8.73 6.36 -2.71
N ILE A 245 -8.05 6.53 -1.57
CA ILE A 245 -8.33 7.62 -0.65
C ILE A 245 -7.44 8.79 -1.07
N PRO A 246 -8.01 9.92 -1.55
CA PRO A 246 -7.23 11.09 -1.87
C PRO A 246 -6.82 11.85 -0.62
N THR A 247 -5.74 12.62 -0.72
CA THR A 247 -5.38 13.60 0.29
C THR A 247 -6.46 14.70 0.35
N VAL A 248 -6.89 15.01 1.56
CA VAL A 248 -7.87 16.08 1.81
C VAL A 248 -7.10 17.37 2.01
N GLY A 249 -6.70 17.99 0.90
CA GLY A 249 -5.97 19.26 0.94
C GLY A 249 -6.90 20.40 1.38
N HIS A 250 -6.54 21.09 2.47
CA HIS A 250 -7.24 22.31 2.91
C HIS A 250 -6.80 23.56 2.14
N GLN A 251 -5.79 23.44 1.26
CA GLN A 251 -5.14 24.54 0.55
C GLN A 251 -5.59 24.67 -0.92
N GLY A 252 -6.53 23.84 -1.38
CA GLY A 252 -7.08 23.94 -2.74
C GLY A 252 -7.99 25.16 -2.91
N MET A 253 -8.10 25.68 -4.13
CA MET A 253 -9.04 26.77 -4.49
C MET A 253 -10.53 26.35 -4.45
N LEU A 254 -10.82 25.10 -4.07
CA LEU A 254 -12.17 24.57 -3.97
C LEU A 254 -12.62 24.59 -2.50
N HIS A 255 -13.91 24.80 -2.30
CA HIS A 255 -14.52 24.85 -0.97
C HIS A 255 -14.10 23.62 -0.13
N PRO A 256 -13.62 23.79 1.11
CA PRO A 256 -13.28 22.67 1.97
C PRO A 256 -14.49 21.74 2.09
N SER A 257 -14.31 20.46 1.75
CA SER A 257 -15.36 19.47 1.97
C SER A 257 -15.53 19.26 3.48
N ASN A 258 -16.76 19.05 3.95
CA ASN A 258 -16.96 18.64 5.35
C ASN A 258 -16.57 17.17 5.62
N ILE A 259 -16.11 16.45 4.58
CA ILE A 259 -15.60 15.08 4.68
C ILE A 259 -14.26 15.12 5.41
N ARG A 260 -14.17 14.35 6.50
CA ARG A 260 -12.96 14.17 7.29
C ARG A 260 -12.37 12.78 7.04
N LEU A 261 -11.11 12.58 7.42
CA LEU A 261 -10.45 11.28 7.27
C LEU A 261 -11.17 10.15 8.02
N ARG A 262 -11.74 10.45 9.20
CA ARG A 262 -12.63 9.54 9.94
C ARG A 262 -13.83 9.02 9.14
N ASP A 263 -14.34 9.80 8.17
CA ASP A 263 -15.50 9.41 7.39
C ASP A 263 -15.13 8.31 6.37
N TYR A 264 -13.88 8.28 5.91
CA TYR A 264 -13.36 7.13 5.16
C TYR A 264 -13.32 5.87 6.02
N ALA A 265 -12.83 5.96 7.26
CA ALA A 265 -12.78 4.82 8.18
C ALA A 265 -14.18 4.26 8.52
N LYS A 266 -15.23 5.09 8.49
CA LYS A 266 -16.63 4.66 8.63
C LYS A 266 -17.18 3.89 7.42
N HIS A 267 -16.69 4.21 6.22
CA HIS A 267 -17.26 3.68 4.97
C HIS A 267 -16.42 2.57 4.33
N LEU A 268 -15.20 2.38 4.81
CA LEU A 268 -14.23 1.39 4.34
C LEU A 268 -13.99 0.34 5.43
N ASP A 269 -13.75 -0.89 5.00
CA ASP A 269 -13.61 -2.06 5.85
C ASP A 269 -12.14 -2.30 6.29
N GLY A 270 -11.18 -1.62 5.67
CA GLY A 270 -9.75 -1.70 6.01
C GLY A 270 -8.91 -0.70 5.20
N LEU A 271 -7.68 -0.46 5.66
CA LEU A 271 -6.73 0.47 5.04
C LEU A 271 -5.46 -0.26 4.58
N LEU A 272 -5.01 0.05 3.37
CA LEU A 272 -3.70 -0.32 2.85
C LEU A 272 -2.87 0.94 2.61
N LEU A 273 -1.70 1.00 3.23
CA LEU A 273 -0.70 2.04 3.03
C LEU A 273 0.34 1.53 2.01
N GLN A 274 0.28 2.06 0.79
CA GLN A 274 1.16 1.59 -0.29
C GLN A 274 2.58 2.18 -0.20
N GLY A 275 3.51 1.57 -0.93
CA GLY A 275 4.89 2.04 -1.03
C GLY A 275 5.03 3.45 -1.64
N GLY A 276 6.26 3.94 -1.73
CA GLY A 276 6.59 5.12 -2.53
C GLY A 276 7.72 5.98 -1.96
N ALA A 277 7.67 7.28 -2.22
CA ALA A 277 8.73 8.22 -1.83
C ALA A 277 8.97 8.21 -0.31
N ASP A 278 10.21 8.41 0.09
CA ASP A 278 10.69 8.36 1.47
C ASP A 278 9.79 9.08 2.49
N VAL A 279 9.73 8.51 3.69
CA VAL A 279 9.14 9.21 4.84
C VAL A 279 10.05 10.36 5.23
N SER A 280 9.48 11.55 5.41
CA SER A 280 10.25 12.73 5.78
C SER A 280 10.89 12.56 7.16
N PRO A 281 12.20 12.86 7.31
CA PRO A 281 12.86 12.86 8.62
C PRO A 281 12.16 13.72 9.67
N GLN A 282 11.52 14.80 9.23
CA GLN A 282 10.76 15.70 10.10
C GLN A 282 9.54 15.01 10.74
N SER A 283 9.04 13.93 10.16
CA SER A 283 7.89 13.16 10.67
C SER A 283 8.26 12.29 11.89
N TYR A 284 9.55 12.05 12.13
CA TYR A 284 10.08 11.37 13.32
C TYR A 284 11.15 12.21 14.04
N GLU A 285 11.00 13.54 13.97
CA GLU A 285 11.79 14.52 14.72
C GLU A 285 13.29 14.56 14.41
N GLU A 286 13.69 14.11 13.22
CA GLU A 286 15.07 14.18 12.73
C GLU A 286 15.25 15.21 11.61
N ALA A 287 16.50 15.66 11.44
CA ALA A 287 16.90 16.45 10.27
C ALA A 287 17.31 15.52 9.13
N ALA A 288 17.07 15.94 7.89
CA ALA A 288 17.56 15.21 6.73
C ALA A 288 19.10 15.13 6.76
N THR A 289 19.65 13.92 6.67
CA THR A 289 21.10 13.69 6.57
C THR A 289 21.65 14.24 5.26
N ARG A 290 20.80 14.28 4.22
CA ARG A 290 21.12 14.78 2.88
C ARG A 290 20.00 15.69 2.35
N PRO A 291 20.32 16.88 1.82
CA PRO A 291 19.31 17.82 1.29
C PRO A 291 18.42 17.26 0.18
N GLU A 292 18.92 16.30 -0.58
CA GLU A 292 18.22 15.62 -1.68
C GLU A 292 17.18 14.59 -1.23
N TRP A 293 17.14 14.24 0.07
CA TRP A 293 16.19 13.28 0.64
C TRP A 293 15.28 13.92 1.69
N PRO A 294 14.48 14.95 1.32
CA PRO A 294 13.58 15.60 2.28
C PRO A 294 12.38 14.71 2.68
N GLY A 295 12.13 13.63 1.93
CA GLY A 295 10.91 12.82 1.99
C GLY A 295 9.65 13.60 1.62
N ASP A 296 8.48 12.98 1.78
CA ASP A 296 7.19 13.59 1.47
C ASP A 296 6.36 13.87 2.72
N ARG A 297 6.69 14.98 3.40
CA ARG A 297 5.99 15.38 4.63
C ARG A 297 4.48 15.61 4.43
N VAL A 298 4.08 16.06 3.24
CA VAL A 298 2.66 16.31 2.94
C VAL A 298 1.90 14.99 2.92
N ARG A 299 2.47 13.97 2.26
CA ARG A 299 1.91 12.62 2.27
C ARG A 299 1.95 11.99 3.66
N ASP A 300 3.05 12.15 4.39
CA ASP A 300 3.21 11.62 5.75
C ASP A 300 2.09 12.07 6.68
N MET A 301 1.82 13.38 6.75
CA MET A 301 0.81 13.92 7.68
C MET A 301 -0.58 13.35 7.41
N TYR A 302 -0.96 13.27 6.13
CA TYR A 302 -2.24 12.71 5.73
C TYR A 302 -2.35 11.21 6.03
N GLU A 303 -1.33 10.42 5.72
CA GLU A 303 -1.38 8.98 5.96
C GLU A 303 -1.26 8.61 7.44
N LEU A 304 -0.54 9.41 8.24
CA LEU A 304 -0.51 9.26 9.70
C LEU A 304 -1.89 9.53 10.31
N GLU A 305 -2.59 10.56 9.85
CA GLU A 305 -3.96 10.85 10.29
C GLU A 305 -4.92 9.73 9.84
N LEU A 306 -4.81 9.22 8.61
CA LEU A 306 -5.57 8.05 8.16
C LEU A 306 -5.32 6.81 9.01
N LEU A 307 -4.06 6.49 9.27
CA LEU A 307 -3.66 5.35 10.08
C LEU A 307 -4.30 5.45 11.47
N HIS A 308 -4.24 6.63 12.09
CA HIS A 308 -4.88 6.89 13.37
C HIS A 308 -6.39 6.66 13.31
N GLU A 309 -7.09 7.23 12.33
CA GLU A 309 -8.55 7.11 12.21
C GLU A 309 -9.03 5.66 11.98
N PHE A 310 -8.28 4.87 11.20
CA PHE A 310 -8.60 3.45 10.99
C PHE A 310 -8.34 2.61 12.24
N ILE A 311 -7.25 2.87 12.97
CA ILE A 311 -6.94 2.19 14.23
C ILE A 311 -7.99 2.50 15.29
N GLU A 312 -8.36 3.77 15.48
CA GLU A 312 -9.39 4.20 16.43
C GLU A 312 -10.76 3.61 16.09
N SER A 313 -11.04 3.40 14.80
CA SER A 313 -12.25 2.73 14.33
C SER A 313 -12.19 1.19 14.45
N GLY A 314 -11.10 0.63 14.98
CA GLY A 314 -10.89 -0.82 15.12
C GLY A 314 -10.74 -1.56 13.79
N LYS A 315 -10.47 -0.84 12.69
CA LYS A 315 -10.32 -1.40 11.34
C LYS A 315 -8.88 -1.88 11.12
N PRO A 316 -8.66 -2.94 10.32
CA PRO A 316 -7.33 -3.44 10.05
C PRO A 316 -6.55 -2.48 9.15
N VAL A 317 -5.23 -2.47 9.34
CA VAL A 317 -4.29 -1.74 8.49
C VAL A 317 -3.15 -2.64 8.02
N LEU A 318 -2.83 -2.55 6.72
CA LEU A 318 -1.68 -3.20 6.12
C LEU A 318 -0.76 -2.17 5.48
N GLY A 319 0.50 -2.10 5.91
CA GLY A 319 1.52 -1.22 5.33
C GLY A 319 2.51 -2.01 4.48
N VAL A 320 2.80 -1.52 3.27
CA VAL A 320 3.77 -2.11 2.34
C VAL A 320 4.92 -1.14 2.10
N CYS A 321 6.16 -1.64 2.24
CA CYS A 321 7.40 -0.88 2.11
C CYS A 321 7.37 0.40 2.97
N ARG A 322 7.20 1.56 2.33
CA ARG A 322 7.00 2.84 3.01
C ARG A 322 5.85 2.81 4.03
N GLY A 323 4.77 2.07 3.77
CA GLY A 323 3.67 1.91 4.73
C GLY A 323 4.10 1.24 6.04
N CYS A 324 5.05 0.30 5.99
CA CYS A 324 5.65 -0.30 7.19
C CYS A 324 6.43 0.72 8.01
N GLN A 325 7.24 1.54 7.33
CA GLN A 325 8.01 2.62 7.94
C GLN A 325 7.10 3.66 8.59
N LEU A 326 6.01 4.04 7.91
CA LEU A 326 5.05 5.00 8.42
C LEU A 326 4.31 4.47 9.66
N ILE A 327 3.94 3.18 9.68
CA ILE A 327 3.39 2.54 10.89
C ILE A 327 4.38 2.67 12.05
N ASN A 328 5.66 2.38 11.83
CA ASN A 328 6.69 2.54 12.86
C ASN A 328 6.78 3.98 13.41
N VAL A 329 6.83 4.97 12.50
CA VAL A 329 6.89 6.39 12.84
C VAL A 329 5.64 6.85 13.61
N ALA A 330 4.45 6.37 13.24
CA ALA A 330 3.20 6.70 13.94
C ALA A 330 3.21 6.29 15.41
N PHE A 331 3.92 5.21 15.74
CA PHE A 331 4.10 4.73 17.11
C PHE A 331 5.37 5.28 17.78
N GLY A 332 6.00 6.30 17.20
CA GLY A 332 7.15 7.01 17.76
C GLY A 332 8.50 6.32 17.54
N GLY A 333 8.59 5.42 16.56
CA GLY A 333 9.86 4.86 16.12
C GLY A 333 10.62 5.80 15.16
N THR A 334 11.86 5.45 14.84
CA THR A 334 12.72 6.20 13.90
C THR A 334 13.19 5.31 12.76
N LEU A 335 13.72 5.93 11.69
CA LEU A 335 14.20 5.25 10.49
C LEU A 335 15.71 5.45 10.29
N TYR A 336 16.35 4.51 9.63
CA TYR A 336 17.57 4.78 8.88
C TYR A 336 17.16 5.55 7.63
N GLN A 337 17.83 6.69 7.37
CA GLN A 337 17.52 7.54 6.23
C GLN A 337 18.12 6.97 4.95
N ASP A 338 19.23 6.25 5.06
CA ASP A 338 19.77 5.38 4.03
C ASP A 338 20.58 4.25 4.66
N ILE A 339 20.18 3.00 4.39
CA ILE A 339 20.84 1.79 4.88
C ILE A 339 22.30 1.77 4.42
N ALA A 340 22.59 2.19 3.19
CA ALA A 340 23.94 2.11 2.63
C ALA A 340 24.93 3.02 3.38
N THR A 341 24.51 4.22 3.80
CA THR A 341 25.36 5.12 4.61
C THR A 341 25.26 4.88 6.10
N ASP A 342 24.06 4.62 6.63
CA ASP A 342 23.82 4.56 8.08
C ASP A 342 24.19 3.19 8.68
N VAL A 343 24.19 2.14 7.87
CA VAL A 343 24.53 0.76 8.28
C VAL A 343 25.52 0.15 7.28
N PRO A 344 26.81 0.53 7.29
CA PRO A 344 27.79 0.10 6.29
C PRO A 344 28.03 -1.42 6.20
N THR A 345 27.59 -2.18 7.21
CA THR A 345 27.67 -3.64 7.25
C THR A 345 26.44 -4.33 6.67
N ALA A 346 25.39 -3.60 6.34
CA ALA A 346 24.16 -4.15 5.79
C ALA A 346 24.36 -4.67 4.36
N GLY A 347 23.53 -5.64 3.96
CA GLY A 347 23.43 -6.05 2.58
C GLY A 347 22.83 -4.95 1.69
N ILE A 348 22.75 -5.24 0.40
CA ILE A 348 22.07 -4.35 -0.55
C ILE A 348 20.56 -4.61 -0.45
N HIS A 349 19.77 -3.58 -0.19
CA HIS A 349 18.29 -3.62 -0.14
C HIS A 349 17.62 -2.93 -1.34
N VAL A 350 18.39 -2.30 -2.23
CA VAL A 350 17.92 -1.79 -3.52
C VAL A 350 19.10 -1.72 -4.49
N ASN A 351 18.87 -2.10 -5.75
CA ASN A 351 19.86 -1.98 -6.82
C ASN A 351 19.18 -1.79 -8.18
N GLU A 352 19.98 -1.81 -9.25
CA GLU A 352 19.53 -1.64 -10.63
C GLU A 352 18.56 -2.73 -11.12
N GLN A 353 18.54 -3.91 -10.48
CA GLN A 353 17.58 -4.98 -10.76
C GLN A 353 16.20 -4.67 -10.16
N TYR A 354 16.10 -3.67 -9.28
CA TYR A 354 14.86 -3.10 -8.75
C TYR A 354 13.86 -4.18 -8.28
N ASP A 355 12.76 -4.41 -8.99
CA ASP A 355 11.72 -5.37 -8.66
C ASP A 355 12.15 -6.84 -8.80
N GLN A 356 13.33 -7.12 -9.35
CA GLN A 356 13.97 -8.43 -9.42
C GLN A 356 14.99 -8.67 -8.31
N HIS A 357 15.36 -7.65 -7.53
CA HIS A 357 16.28 -7.82 -6.41
C HIS A 357 15.65 -8.62 -5.27
N ARG A 358 16.40 -9.55 -4.68
CA ARG A 358 15.91 -10.51 -3.69
C ARG A 358 16.89 -10.61 -2.51
N HIS A 359 16.35 -10.89 -1.34
CA HIS A 359 17.14 -11.26 -0.17
C HIS A 359 16.34 -12.17 0.77
N SER A 360 17.04 -12.84 1.70
CA SER A 360 16.40 -13.71 2.67
C SER A 360 15.97 -12.96 3.92
N ILE A 361 14.81 -13.33 4.44
CA ILE A 361 14.29 -12.88 5.73
C ILE A 361 14.15 -14.08 6.67
N ARG A 362 14.13 -13.77 7.96
CA ARG A 362 13.86 -14.71 9.05
C ARG A 362 12.73 -14.19 9.91
N PHE A 363 11.84 -15.09 10.31
CA PHE A 363 10.85 -14.84 11.37
C PHE A 363 11.49 -15.14 12.73
N PRO A 364 11.63 -14.15 13.64
CA PRO A 364 12.15 -14.37 14.98
C PRO A 364 11.24 -15.30 15.82
N ASP A 365 11.79 -15.88 16.88
CA ASP A 365 10.98 -16.63 17.86
C ASP A 365 9.89 -15.72 18.45
N GLY A 366 8.65 -16.21 18.46
CA GLY A 366 7.50 -15.44 18.94
C GLY A 366 6.86 -14.52 17.88
N SER A 367 7.37 -14.48 16.64
CA SER A 367 6.67 -13.84 15.53
C SER A 367 5.29 -14.45 15.34
N THR A 368 4.26 -13.61 15.35
CA THR A 368 2.88 -14.00 15.04
C THR A 368 2.64 -14.10 13.54
N LEU A 369 3.41 -13.37 12.74
CA LEU A 369 3.41 -13.43 11.28
C LEU A 369 3.86 -14.80 10.77
N ALA A 370 4.82 -15.45 11.45
CA ALA A 370 5.25 -16.82 11.15
C ALA A 370 4.10 -17.83 11.14
N ASN A 371 3.04 -17.61 11.93
CA ASN A 371 1.87 -18.49 11.97
C ASN A 371 1.07 -18.49 10.65
N MET A 372 1.23 -17.46 9.83
CA MET A 372 0.63 -17.41 8.48
C MET A 372 1.41 -18.25 7.46
N PHE A 373 2.65 -18.64 7.79
CA PHE A 373 3.58 -19.36 6.93
C PHE A 373 4.10 -20.63 7.62
N PRO A 374 3.23 -21.60 7.92
CA PRO A 374 3.58 -22.76 8.73
C PRO A 374 4.74 -23.55 8.12
N GLY A 375 5.71 -23.91 8.96
CA GLY A 375 6.90 -24.66 8.54
C GLY A 375 8.01 -23.83 7.90
N ARG A 376 7.85 -22.49 7.77
CA ARG A 376 8.89 -21.59 7.24
C ARG A 376 9.42 -20.68 8.34
N ARG A 377 10.70 -20.86 8.70
CA ARG A 377 11.43 -19.94 9.59
C ARG A 377 12.19 -18.86 8.82
N ASP A 378 12.61 -19.20 7.61
CA ASP A 378 13.28 -18.31 6.68
C ASP A 378 12.50 -18.31 5.36
N ALA A 379 12.57 -17.20 4.62
CA ALA A 379 11.92 -17.03 3.33
C ALA A 379 12.73 -16.06 2.45
N ILE A 380 12.49 -16.07 1.13
CA ILE A 380 13.06 -15.09 0.22
C ILE A 380 11.97 -14.09 -0.17
N VAL A 381 12.30 -12.81 -0.14
CA VAL A 381 11.41 -11.72 -0.53
C VAL A 381 12.12 -10.80 -1.52
N ASN A 382 11.35 -9.95 -2.21
CA ASN A 382 11.95 -8.87 -2.98
C ASN A 382 12.31 -7.67 -2.10
N SER A 383 13.24 -6.85 -2.58
CA SER A 383 13.73 -5.70 -1.81
C SER A 383 13.97 -4.51 -2.72
N ILE A 384 13.26 -3.41 -2.44
CA ILE A 384 13.30 -2.16 -3.22
C ILE A 384 13.24 -0.97 -2.25
N HIS A 385 14.11 -0.95 -1.26
CA HIS A 385 14.12 0.12 -0.26
C HIS A 385 15.53 0.48 0.17
N HIS A 386 15.76 1.77 0.37
CA HIS A 386 16.99 2.30 0.97
C HIS A 386 16.76 2.83 2.38
N GLN A 387 15.52 3.15 2.76
CA GLN A 387 15.13 3.41 4.15
C GLN A 387 14.69 2.12 4.85
N ALA A 388 14.86 2.07 6.17
CA ALA A 388 14.37 0.98 7.01
C ALA A 388 14.08 1.44 8.44
N VAL A 389 13.36 0.64 9.22
CA VAL A 389 13.15 0.90 10.65
C VAL A 389 14.47 0.79 11.40
N ARG A 390 14.81 1.85 12.15
CA ARG A 390 15.99 1.92 13.04
C ARG A 390 15.61 1.63 14.48
N THR A 391 14.72 2.45 15.03
CA THR A 391 14.19 2.29 16.39
C THR A 391 12.74 1.89 16.28
N ILE A 392 12.38 0.76 16.90
CA ILE A 392 11.02 0.27 16.91
C ILE A 392 10.12 1.19 17.74
N GLY A 393 8.94 1.51 17.21
CA GLY A 393 7.92 2.30 17.90
C GLY A 393 7.28 1.56 19.08
N ARG A 394 6.54 2.31 19.90
CA ARG A 394 5.86 1.77 21.08
C ARG A 394 4.81 0.73 20.67
N ASP A 395 4.69 -0.32 21.48
CA ASP A 395 3.70 -1.38 21.29
C ASP A 395 3.78 -2.13 19.95
N LEU A 396 4.88 -1.99 19.22
CA LEU A 396 5.20 -2.79 18.04
C LEU A 396 6.07 -3.99 18.40
N ASN A 397 5.82 -5.11 17.71
CA ASN A 397 6.71 -6.26 17.67
C ASN A 397 7.42 -6.30 16.32
N ILE A 398 8.67 -6.77 16.33
CA ILE A 398 9.40 -7.16 15.13
C ILE A 398 8.89 -8.53 14.71
N GLU A 399 8.39 -8.63 13.49
CA GLU A 399 7.78 -9.84 12.94
C GLU A 399 8.67 -10.55 11.92
N ALA A 400 9.55 -9.81 11.24
CA ALA A 400 10.58 -10.37 10.37
C ALA A 400 11.81 -9.47 10.36
N VAL A 401 12.97 -10.06 10.11
CA VAL A 401 14.24 -9.37 9.90
C VAL A 401 14.95 -9.94 8.68
N SER A 402 15.75 -9.13 8.00
CA SER A 402 16.70 -9.60 7.00
C SER A 402 17.67 -10.58 7.66
N ALA A 403 17.84 -11.76 7.05
CA ALA A 403 18.60 -12.85 7.64
C ALA A 403 20.11 -12.59 7.63
N SER A 404 20.60 -11.72 6.74
CA SER A 404 22.02 -11.39 6.58
C SER A 404 22.52 -10.31 7.55
N ASP A 405 21.69 -9.32 7.84
CA ASP A 405 22.12 -8.07 8.51
C ASP A 405 21.18 -7.62 9.64
N GLY A 406 20.03 -8.28 9.81
CA GLY A 406 19.10 -7.99 10.90
C GLY A 406 18.26 -6.72 10.70
N ILE A 407 18.28 -6.10 9.52
CA ILE A 407 17.36 -4.99 9.20
C ILE A 407 15.91 -5.46 9.39
N ILE A 408 15.07 -4.61 9.99
CA ILE A 408 13.68 -4.96 10.30
C ILE A 408 12.85 -4.97 9.01
N GLU A 409 12.22 -6.10 8.73
CA GLU A 409 11.48 -6.35 7.49
C GLU A 409 9.96 -6.44 7.71
N ALA A 410 9.51 -6.68 8.94
CA ALA A 410 8.09 -6.59 9.26
C ALA A 410 7.87 -6.17 10.70
N VAL A 411 6.78 -5.43 10.92
CA VAL A 411 6.32 -4.99 12.25
C VAL A 411 4.84 -5.26 12.44
N ARG A 412 4.41 -5.45 13.69
CA ARG A 412 2.99 -5.57 14.06
C ARG A 412 2.69 -4.78 15.32
N TYR A 413 1.60 -4.02 15.30
CA TYR A 413 1.07 -3.38 16.50
C TYR A 413 0.26 -4.35 17.35
N ARG A 414 0.61 -4.43 18.64
CA ARG A 414 0.09 -5.44 19.57
C ARG A 414 -1.31 -5.17 20.08
N ARG A 415 -1.81 -3.94 19.98
CA ARG A 415 -3.10 -3.54 20.59
C ARG A 415 -4.25 -3.47 19.59
N ALA A 416 -4.06 -3.96 18.37
CA ALA A 416 -5.11 -4.10 17.37
C ALA A 416 -5.09 -5.51 16.76
N PRO A 417 -6.24 -6.03 16.28
CA PRO A 417 -6.30 -7.37 15.69
C PRO A 417 -5.36 -7.54 14.49
N PHE A 418 -5.26 -6.50 13.65
CA PHE A 418 -4.41 -6.50 12.48
C PHE A 418 -3.95 -5.09 12.11
N VAL A 419 -2.76 -4.73 12.55
CA VAL A 419 -2.02 -3.57 12.05
C VAL A 419 -0.60 -4.07 11.81
N VAL A 420 -0.29 -4.36 10.55
CA VAL A 420 0.94 -5.04 10.14
C VAL A 420 1.62 -4.23 9.05
N GLY A 421 2.93 -4.06 9.16
CA GLY A 421 3.78 -3.50 8.12
C GLY A 421 4.75 -4.57 7.62
N VAL A 422 4.95 -4.65 6.31
CA VAL A 422 6.01 -5.45 5.67
C VAL A 422 6.84 -4.54 4.76
N GLN A 423 8.16 -4.74 4.74
CA GLN A 423 9.10 -3.86 4.05
C GLN A 423 9.32 -4.28 2.58
N TRP A 424 9.16 -5.57 2.27
CA TRP A 424 9.06 -6.07 0.90
C TRP A 424 7.74 -5.66 0.23
N HIS A 425 7.59 -6.01 -1.04
CA HIS A 425 6.41 -5.69 -1.86
C HIS A 425 5.65 -6.97 -2.26
N PRO A 426 4.70 -7.44 -1.43
CA PRO A 426 3.85 -8.60 -1.70
C PRO A 426 3.18 -8.61 -3.09
N GLU A 427 2.89 -7.45 -3.64
CA GLU A 427 2.26 -7.26 -4.94
C GLU A 427 3.12 -7.75 -6.12
N PHE A 428 4.44 -7.91 -5.92
CA PHE A 428 5.35 -8.47 -6.92
C PHE A 428 5.59 -9.98 -6.75
N HIS A 429 4.97 -10.60 -5.73
CA HIS A 429 5.09 -12.03 -5.48
C HIS A 429 3.98 -12.77 -6.25
N ARG A 430 4.35 -13.55 -7.28
CA ARG A 430 3.39 -14.42 -7.98
C ARG A 430 3.00 -15.59 -7.08
N ALA A 431 1.69 -15.84 -6.95
CA ALA A 431 1.18 -17.03 -6.27
C ALA A 431 1.73 -18.30 -6.94
N GLY A 432 2.31 -19.20 -6.15
CA GLY A 432 2.85 -20.48 -6.61
C GLY A 432 4.27 -20.45 -7.21
N GLY A 433 4.98 -19.31 -7.17
CA GLY A 433 6.42 -19.29 -7.46
C GLY A 433 7.22 -19.99 -6.36
N GLU A 434 8.15 -20.88 -6.71
CA GLU A 434 8.93 -21.65 -5.72
C GLU A 434 9.95 -20.80 -4.94
N GLU A 435 10.36 -19.66 -5.51
CA GLU A 435 11.46 -18.85 -4.98
C GLU A 435 11.01 -17.83 -3.92
N LEU A 436 9.96 -17.06 -4.20
CA LEU A 436 9.48 -15.98 -3.32
C LEU A 436 8.47 -16.48 -2.29
N LEU A 437 8.41 -15.81 -1.14
CA LEU A 437 7.37 -16.03 -0.13
C LEU A 437 5.97 -15.85 -0.74
N ASP A 438 5.12 -16.88 -0.71
CA ASP A 438 3.72 -16.71 -1.07
C ASP A 438 3.02 -15.79 -0.06
N CYS A 439 2.70 -14.57 -0.47
CA CYS A 439 2.07 -13.57 0.40
C CYS A 439 0.53 -13.66 0.43
N THR A 440 -0.04 -14.70 -0.18
CA THR A 440 -1.48 -14.99 -0.12
C THR A 440 -2.03 -15.03 1.32
N PRO A 441 -1.40 -15.73 2.29
CA PRO A 441 -1.89 -15.77 3.67
C PRO A 441 -1.92 -14.40 4.36
N LEU A 442 -1.02 -13.49 4.00
CA LEU A 442 -0.98 -12.13 4.55
C LEU A 442 -2.22 -11.34 4.11
N LEU A 443 -2.52 -11.33 2.81
CA LEU A 443 -3.70 -10.66 2.26
C LEU A 443 -4.98 -11.29 2.80
N ASP A 444 -5.06 -12.61 2.86
CA ASP A 444 -6.26 -13.32 3.34
C ASP A 444 -6.54 -13.06 4.81
N THR A 445 -5.49 -12.96 5.62
CA THR A 445 -5.64 -12.57 7.03
C THR A 445 -6.12 -11.13 7.15
N PHE A 446 -5.54 -10.19 6.39
CA PHE A 446 -6.00 -8.80 6.38
C PHE A 446 -7.49 -8.68 6.01
N LEU A 447 -7.90 -9.32 4.92
CA LEU A 447 -9.29 -9.29 4.44
C LEU A 447 -10.26 -10.02 5.37
N ARG A 448 -9.83 -11.11 6.00
CA ARG A 448 -10.62 -11.80 7.02
C ARG A 448 -10.90 -10.87 8.20
N VAL A 449 -9.87 -10.19 8.73
CA VAL A 449 -10.04 -9.24 9.84
C VAL A 449 -10.88 -8.04 9.42
N ALA A 450 -10.78 -7.58 8.17
CA ALA A 450 -11.65 -6.51 7.64
C ALA A 450 -13.11 -6.93 7.66
N ARG A 451 -13.41 -8.19 7.34
CA ARG A 451 -14.76 -8.76 7.43
C ARG A 451 -15.24 -8.89 8.88
N GLU A 452 -14.36 -9.27 9.81
CA GLU A 452 -14.67 -9.43 11.24
C GLU A 452 -14.90 -8.12 11.98
N THR A 453 -14.29 -7.03 11.52
CA THR A 453 -14.37 -5.68 12.14
C THR A 453 -15.35 -4.75 11.42
N ARG A 454 -16.13 -5.31 10.49
CA ARG A 454 -17.14 -4.60 9.73
C ARG A 454 -18.42 -4.38 10.54
N PHE A 455 -18.53 -3.21 11.16
CA PHE A 455 -19.75 -2.71 11.79
C PHE A 455 -19.87 -1.20 11.57
#